data_AF-A0A4P7JNK8-F1
#
_entry.id   AF-A0A4P7JNK8-F1
#
_cell.length_a   1.000
_cell.length_b   1.000
_cell.length_c   1.000
_cell.angle_alpha   90.00
_cell.angle_beta   90.00
_cell.angle_gamma   90.00
#
_symmetry.space_group_name_H-M   'P 1'
#
loop_
_entity.id
_entity.type
_entity.pdbx_description
1 polymer ?
#
loop_
_entity_poly.entity_id
_entity_poly.type
_entity_poly.pdbx_seq_one_letter_code
_entity_poly.pdbx_strand_id
1 'polypeptide(L)' 'MHVDKLLAELKMIKGRQLAFCADLAGFSNEQVCRQAIAGNRDFICELLRRAQVAEVEGDYLIANELYKSFAKGLL' A
#
# COMPACT_ATOMS: atom_id res chain seq x y z
N MET A 1 -1.42 18.60 -10.28
CA MET A 1 -1.10 19.53 -9.17
C MET A 1 -1.63 19.09 -7.80
N HIS A 2 -2.86 18.56 -7.64
CA HIS A 2 -3.30 18.03 -6.34
C HIS A 2 -2.78 16.62 -6.04
N VAL A 3 -2.70 15.75 -7.05
CA VAL A 3 -2.22 14.36 -6.91
C VAL A 3 -0.74 14.30 -6.54
N ASP A 4 0.08 15.16 -7.16
CA ASP A 4 1.53 15.22 -6.91
C ASP A 4 1.86 15.60 -5.46
N LYS A 5 1.02 16.45 -4.87
CA LYS A 5 1.15 16.92 -3.49
C LYS A 5 0.75 15.83 -2.50
N LEU A 6 -0.35 15.12 -2.76
CA LEU A 6 -0.76 13.93 -2.00
C LEU A 6 0.30 12.82 -2.05
N LEU A 7 0.90 12.57 -3.21
CA LEU A 7 2.00 11.60 -3.36
C LEU A 7 3.26 12.03 -2.58
N ALA A 8 3.55 13.33 -2.51
CA ALA A 8 4.67 13.86 -1.74
C ALA A 8 4.43 13.75 -0.21
N GLU A 9 3.19 13.97 0.24
CA GLU A 9 2.79 13.80 1.63
C GLU A 9 2.80 12.31 2.04
N LEU A 10 2.37 11.40 1.15
CA LEU A 10 2.45 9.95 1.38
C LEU A 10 3.89 9.43 1.47
N LYS A 11 4.83 10.05 0.74
CA LYS A 11 6.27 9.76 0.87
C LYS A 11 6.85 10.20 2.22
N MET A 12 6.09 10.94 3.03
CA MET A 12 6.54 11.59 4.27
C MET A 12 5.57 11.32 5.43
N ILE A 13 5.69 10.18 6.11
CA ILE A 13 4.94 9.95 7.37
C ILE A 13 5.80 10.42 8.55
N LYS A 14 5.29 11.40 9.33
CA LYS A 14 5.96 11.98 10.51
C LYS A 14 7.37 12.52 10.23
N GLY A 15 7.59 13.15 9.07
CA GLY A 15 8.86 13.79 8.72
C GLY A 15 9.99 12.83 8.32
N ARG A 16 9.71 11.52 8.19
CA ARG A 16 10.66 10.56 7.61
C ARG A 16 10.27 10.26 6.18
N GLN A 17 11.24 10.45 5.28
CA GLN A 17 11.11 10.01 3.90
C GLN A 17 11.03 8.49 3.90
N LEU A 18 9.87 7.95 3.55
CA LEU A 18 9.77 6.56 3.13
C LEU A 18 10.55 6.49 1.82
N ALA A 19 11.83 6.12 1.90
CA ALA A 19 12.53 5.58 0.75
C ALA A 19 11.68 4.39 0.28
N PHE A 20 10.89 4.58 -0.77
CA PHE A 20 10.16 3.50 -1.42
C PHE A 20 11.23 2.54 -1.95
N CYS A 21 11.53 1.52 -1.15
CA CYS A 21 12.40 0.42 -1.53
C CYS A 21 11.63 -0.41 -2.56
N ALA A 22 12.23 -0.55 -3.74
CA ALA A 22 11.76 -1.28 -4.92
C ALA A 22 10.51 -0.71 -5.62
N ASP A 23 10.59 -0.61 -6.95
CA ASP A 23 9.41 -0.41 -7.80
C ASP A 23 8.59 -1.70 -7.81
N LEU A 24 7.55 -1.73 -6.97
CA LEU A 24 6.66 -2.87 -6.82
C LEU A 24 5.37 -2.72 -7.66
N ALA A 25 5.28 -1.71 -8.54
CA ALA A 25 4.09 -1.46 -9.36
C ALA A 25 3.84 -2.61 -10.37
N GLY A 26 4.90 -3.31 -10.80
CA GLY A 26 4.80 -4.44 -11.73
C GLY A 26 4.20 -5.72 -11.14
N PHE A 27 4.00 -5.80 -9.82
CA PHE A 27 3.44 -6.98 -9.16
C PHE A 27 1.90 -6.91 -9.11
N SER A 28 1.23 -8.05 -9.28
CA SER A 28 -0.21 -8.14 -9.11
C SER A 28 -0.62 -7.96 -7.64
N ASN A 29 -1.88 -7.57 -7.39
CA ASN A 29 -2.40 -7.45 -6.02
C ASN A 29 -2.24 -8.76 -5.24
N GLU A 30 -2.44 -9.92 -5.86
CA GLU A 30 -2.22 -11.21 -5.20
C GLU A 30 -0.76 -11.45 -4.80
N GLN A 31 0.20 -11.12 -5.67
CA GLN A 31 1.62 -11.26 -5.37
C GLN A 31 2.00 -10.34 -4.20
N VAL A 32 1.47 -9.11 -4.22
CA VAL A 32 1.67 -8.15 -3.13
C VAL A 32 1.07 -8.65 -1.83
N CYS A 33 -0.17 -9.13 -1.83
CA CYS A 33 -0.82 -9.70 -0.66
C CYS A 33 -0.02 -10.89 -0.09
N ARG A 34 0.41 -11.84 -0.93
CA ARG A 34 1.18 -13.02 -0.48
C ARG A 34 2.50 -12.63 0.19
N GLN A 35 3.25 -11.71 -0.42
CA GLN A 35 4.53 -11.25 0.12
C GLN A 35 4.35 -10.41 1.39
N ALA A 36 3.30 -9.59 1.44
CA ALA A 36 2.94 -8.83 2.63
C ALA A 36 2.59 -9.74 3.81
N ILE A 37 1.77 -10.78 3.57
CA ILE A 37 1.41 -11.80 4.57
C ILE A 37 2.66 -12.58 5.03
N ALA A 38 3.61 -12.83 4.13
CA ALA A 38 4.89 -13.45 4.47
C ALA A 38 5.84 -12.54 5.30
N GLY A 39 5.41 -11.33 5.67
CA GLY A 39 6.17 -10.40 6.51
C GLY A 39 7.17 -9.54 5.73
N ASN A 40 7.12 -9.52 4.40
CA ASN A 40 8.02 -8.69 3.62
C ASN A 40 7.59 -7.21 3.72
N ARG A 41 8.43 -6.41 4.39
CA ARG A 41 8.14 -5.02 4.75
C ARG A 41 7.80 -4.14 3.55
N ASP A 42 8.51 -4.28 2.43
CA ASP A 42 8.29 -3.43 1.26
C ASP A 42 6.94 -3.74 0.60
N PHE A 43 6.57 -5.02 0.57
CA PHE A 43 5.25 -5.46 0.08
C PHE A 43 4.11 -5.10 1.03
N ILE A 44 4.35 -5.06 2.36
CA ILE A 44 3.38 -4.52 3.31
C ILE A 44 3.10 -3.05 3.02
N CYS A 45 4.15 -2.25 2.81
CA CYS A 45 3.99 -0.83 2.47
C CYS A 45 3.26 -0.66 1.13
N GLU A 46 3.57 -1.45 0.12
CA GLU A 46 2.87 -1.41 -1.17
C GLU A 46 1.41 -1.85 -1.06
N LEU A 47 1.11 -2.87 -0.26
CA LEU A 47 -0.27 -3.31 0.01
C LEU A 47 -1.11 -2.18 0.60
N LEU A 48 -0.57 -1.51 1.63
CA LEU A 48 -1.24 -0.38 2.29
C LEU A 48 -1.40 0.81 1.34
N ARG A 49 -0.38 1.11 0.52
CA ARG A 49 -0.47 2.17 -0.49
C ARG A 49 -1.59 1.90 -1.49
N ARG A 50 -1.72 0.67 -2.01
CA ARG A 50 -2.78 0.29 -2.96
C ARG A 50 -4.16 0.37 -2.33
N ALA A 51 -4.30 -0.07 -1.07
CA ALA A 51 -5.56 0.04 -0.34
C ALA A 51 -5.99 1.51 -0.19
N GLN A 52 -5.06 2.39 0.15
CA GLN A 52 -5.33 3.82 0.28
C GLN A 52 -5.67 4.49 -1.05
N VAL A 53 -5.02 4.10 -2.15
CA VAL A 53 -5.38 4.61 -3.48
C VAL A 53 -6.81 4.20 -3.84
N ALA A 54 -7.18 2.93 -3.66
CA ALA A 54 -8.53 2.46 -3.91
C ALA A 54 -9.58 3.20 -3.05
N GLU A 55 -9.24 3.47 -1.78
CA GLU A 55 -10.10 4.26 -0.87
C GLU A 55 -10.31 5.70 -1.36
N VAL A 56 -9.24 6.38 -1.81
CA VAL A 56 -9.31 7.74 -2.36
C VAL A 56 -10.07 7.79 -3.69
N GLU A 57 -9.96 6.74 -4.50
CA GLU A 57 -10.70 6.60 -5.77
C GLU A 57 -12.18 6.20 -5.57
N GLY A 58 -12.58 5.89 -4.33
CA GLY A 58 -13.95 5.51 -3.97
C GLY A 58 -14.25 4.01 -4.21
N ASP A 59 -13.24 3.20 -4.55
CA ASP A 59 -13.36 1.75 -4.63
C ASP A 59 -13.17 1.12 -3.24
N TYR A 60 -14.17 1.33 -2.39
CA TYR A 60 -14.17 0.84 -1.01
C TYR A 60 -14.19 -0.69 -0.91
N LEU A 61 -14.65 -1.39 -1.96
CA LEU A 61 -14.64 -2.85 -2.01
C LEU A 61 -13.20 -3.36 -2.07
N ILE A 62 -12.42 -2.85 -3.02
CA ILE A 62 -11.01 -3.22 -3.16
C ILE A 62 -10.20 -2.78 -1.94
N ALA A 63 -10.39 -1.55 -1.45
CA ALA A 63 -9.69 -1.06 -0.27
C ALA A 63 -9.90 -1.98 0.95
N ASN A 64 -11.16 -2.36 1.22
CA ASN A 64 -11.50 -3.25 2.32
C ASN A 64 -10.88 -4.65 2.15
N GLU A 65 -10.85 -5.21 0.94
CA GLU A 65 -10.21 -6.51 0.69
C GLU A 65 -8.71 -6.48 0.96
N LEU A 66 -8.02 -5.42 0.52
CA LEU A 66 -6.58 -5.25 0.73
C LEU A 66 -6.25 -5.06 2.21
N TYR A 67 -7.01 -4.23 2.94
CA TYR A 67 -6.83 -4.07 4.38
C TYR A 67 -7.12 -5.35 5.17
N LYS A 68 -8.17 -6.11 4.81
CA LYS A 68 -8.46 -7.42 5.42
C LYS A 68 -7.36 -8.43 5.15
N SER A 69 -6.79 -8.43 3.95
CA SER A 69 -5.69 -9.33 3.59
C SER A 69 -4.46 -9.06 4.45
N PHE A 70 -4.17 -7.79 4.72
CA PHE A 70 -3.13 -7.40 5.67
C PHE A 70 -3.46 -7.87 7.10
N ALA A 71 -4.66 -7.60 7.60
CA ALA A 71 -5.06 -7.97 8.96
C ALA A 71 -5.04 -9.48 9.21
N LYS A 72 -5.43 -10.30 8.20
CA LYS A 72 -5.39 -11.76 8.28
C LYS A 72 -3.98 -12.34 8.32
N GLY A 73 -2.99 -11.64 7.78
CA GLY A 73 -1.58 -12.07 7.85
C GLY A 73 -0.89 -11.73 9.18
N LEU A 74 -1.55 -10.97 10.06
CA LEU A 74 -1.06 -10.56 11.38
C LEU A 74 -1.65 -11.38 12.54
N LEU A 75 -2.69 -12.19 12.28
CA LEU A 75 -3.33 -13.12 13.24
C LEU A 75 -2.72 -14.51 13.12
#